data_AF-A0A926ETP9-F1
#
_entry.id   AF-A0A926ETP9-F1
#
_cell.length_a   1.000
_cell.length_b   1.000
_cell.length_c   1.000
_cell.angle_alpha   90.00
_cell.angle_beta   90.00
_cell.angle_gamma   90.00
#
_symmetry.space_group_name_H-M   'P 1'
#
loop_
_entity.id
_entity.type
_entity.pdbx_description
1 polymer ?
#
loop_
_entity_poly.entity_id
_entity_poly.type
_entity_poly.pdbx_seq_one_letter_code
_entity_poly.pdbx_strand_id
1 'polypeptide(L)'
;MSENLENTMELEQVPALAPVEVSYQTKAEDLEYGLNVYDVKSGLARRKQFQAFAIVLVSFMFIDQLVADPTRILGWVMLALCAGVFAFIWKYPAYMNRKLAVNKAQSAPEYRLVIYPGSIHVEASGGSYEVTYEPGVFAYQCPGRLVINYDKTRLLVLPQNQVDEDAWERIKELLKAGLDDQYQVYSDPVKKKSPFKKS
;
A
#
# COMPACT_ATOMS: atom_id res chain seq x y z
N MET A 1 37.90 11.12 50.69
CA MET A 1 36.62 10.69 51.28
C MET A 1 35.55 11.22 50.34
N SER A 2 35.23 10.42 49.33
CA SER A 2 34.09 9.46 49.32
C SER A 2 32.83 10.20 48.87
N GLU A 3 32.05 9.77 47.91
CA GLU A 3 32.00 8.62 47.01
C GLU A 3 30.76 8.90 46.15
N ASN A 4 30.75 8.41 44.91
CA ASN A 4 29.58 7.89 44.21
C ASN A 4 28.25 8.66 44.30
N LEU A 5 27.78 9.15 43.16
CA LEU A 5 26.73 8.39 42.47
C LEU A 5 26.82 8.67 40.98
N GLU A 6 27.54 7.79 40.30
CA GLU A 6 27.27 7.43 38.91
C GLU A 6 25.77 7.23 38.75
N ASN A 7 25.15 8.03 37.90
CA ASN A 7 23.89 7.66 37.26
C ASN A 7 24.09 7.81 35.77
N THR A 8 25.07 7.07 35.27
CA THR A 8 25.19 6.73 33.85
C THR A 8 23.97 5.87 33.56
N MET A 9 22.94 6.49 32.99
CA MET A 9 21.87 5.75 32.34
C MET A 9 22.55 4.93 31.25
N GLU A 10 22.78 3.65 31.54
CA GLU A 10 23.04 2.63 30.55
C GLU A 10 21.80 2.59 29.66
N LEU A 11 21.86 3.38 28.57
CA LEU A 11 21.04 3.13 27.40
C LEU A 11 21.39 1.71 26.98
N GLU A 12 20.49 0.80 27.31
CA GLU A 12 20.46 -0.59 26.90
C GLU A 12 20.76 -0.61 25.39
N GLN A 13 22.03 -0.86 25.05
CA GLN A 13 22.46 -0.99 23.67
C GLN A 13 21.89 -2.32 23.19
N VAL A 14 20.64 -2.28 22.73
CA VAL A 14 20.13 -3.26 21.77
C VAL A 14 21.20 -3.36 20.70
N PRO A 15 21.77 -4.55 20.41
CA PRO A 15 22.89 -4.69 19.49
C PRO A 15 22.53 -3.97 18.20
N ALA A 16 23.22 -2.86 17.94
CA ALA A 16 22.89 -1.96 16.85
C ALA A 16 23.12 -2.70 15.54
N LEU A 17 22.07 -3.31 15.00
CA LEU A 17 22.07 -3.85 13.66
C LEU A 17 22.56 -2.71 12.75
N ALA A 18 23.70 -2.94 12.08
CA ALA A 18 24.32 -1.91 11.26
C ALA A 18 23.35 -1.46 10.17
N PRO A 19 23.25 -0.14 9.89
CA PRO A 19 22.33 0.36 8.88
C PRO A 19 22.70 -0.19 7.51
N VAL A 20 21.68 -0.48 6.70
CA VAL A 20 21.85 -0.97 5.32
C VAL A 20 21.45 0.11 4.34
N GLU A 21 22.39 0.48 3.47
CA GLU A 21 22.14 1.42 2.36
C GLU A 21 21.90 0.66 1.06
N VAL A 22 20.84 1.03 0.33
CA VAL A 22 20.49 0.47 -0.96
C VAL A 22 20.04 1.58 -1.91
N SER A 23 20.52 1.56 -3.15
CA SER A 23 20.01 2.41 -4.23
C SER A 23 19.32 1.54 -5.28
N TYR A 24 18.13 1.94 -5.72
CA TYR A 24 17.34 1.18 -6.69
C TYR A 24 16.52 2.10 -7.61
N GLN A 25 16.18 1.58 -8.78
CA GLN A 25 15.31 2.24 -9.73
C GLN A 25 13.86 1.83 -9.54
N THR A 26 12.98 2.82 -9.55
CA THR A 26 11.55 2.61 -9.34
C THR A 26 10.82 2.48 -10.67
N LYS A 27 10.11 1.36 -10.84
CA LYS A 27 9.24 1.12 -12.00
C LYS A 27 7.78 1.36 -11.63
N ALA A 28 7.01 1.87 -12.58
CA ALA A 28 5.58 2.09 -12.40
C ALA A 28 4.82 0.80 -12.05
N GLU A 29 5.24 -0.34 -12.62
CA GLU A 29 4.62 -1.65 -12.35
C GLU A 29 4.79 -2.11 -10.89
N ASP A 30 5.96 -1.88 -10.31
CA ASP A 30 6.26 -2.24 -8.92
C ASP A 30 5.47 -1.35 -7.95
N LEU A 31 5.39 -0.05 -8.25
CA LEU A 31 4.56 0.90 -7.49
C LEU A 31 3.06 0.60 -7.59
N GLU A 32 2.56 0.24 -8.78
CA GLU A 32 1.15 -0.13 -8.97
C GLU A 32 0.81 -1.37 -8.14
N TYR A 33 1.71 -2.35 -8.10
CA TYR A 33 1.56 -3.53 -7.24
C TYR A 33 1.50 -3.13 -5.76
N GLY A 34 2.43 -2.30 -5.28
CA GLY A 34 2.43 -1.82 -3.90
C GLY A 34 1.16 -1.04 -3.52
N LEU A 35 0.68 -0.16 -4.40
CA LEU A 35 -0.58 0.57 -4.22
C LEU A 35 -1.81 -0.35 -4.19
N ASN A 36 -1.79 -1.45 -4.93
CA ASN A 36 -2.86 -2.45 -4.87
C ASN A 36 -2.84 -3.20 -3.54
N VAL A 37 -1.66 -3.59 -3.04
CA VAL A 37 -1.51 -4.20 -1.70
C VAL A 37 -2.04 -3.25 -0.61
N TYR A 38 -1.71 -1.95 -0.72
CA TYR A 38 -2.27 -0.90 0.16
C TYR A 38 -3.80 -0.90 0.15
N ASP A 39 -4.41 -0.86 -1.04
CA ASP A 39 -5.86 -0.75 -1.19
C ASP A 39 -6.60 -1.99 -0.63
N VAL A 40 -6.02 -3.18 -0.78
CA VAL A 40 -6.57 -4.41 -0.19
C VAL A 40 -6.51 -4.36 1.33
N LYS A 41 -5.37 -3.93 1.89
CA LYS A 41 -5.14 -3.90 3.34
C LYS A 41 -5.86 -2.76 4.07
N SER A 42 -6.01 -1.60 3.43
CA SER A 42 -6.75 -0.45 3.97
C SER A 42 -8.27 -0.67 4.07
N GLY A 43 -8.78 -1.84 3.66
CA GLY A 43 -10.20 -2.16 3.69
C GLY A 43 -11.01 -1.43 2.63
N LEU A 44 -10.37 -0.87 1.60
CA LEU A 44 -11.04 -0.21 0.48
C LEU A 44 -12.03 -1.15 -0.21
N ALA A 45 -11.71 -2.44 -0.29
CA ALA A 45 -12.62 -3.47 -0.81
C ALA A 45 -13.93 -3.56 -0.01
N ARG A 46 -13.86 -3.51 1.33
CA ARG A 46 -15.04 -3.53 2.20
C ARG A 46 -15.88 -2.27 2.02
N ARG A 47 -15.24 -1.10 1.94
CA ARG A 47 -15.94 0.18 1.67
C ARG A 47 -16.66 0.16 0.31
N LYS A 48 -16.00 -0.36 -0.73
CA LYS A 48 -16.61 -0.55 -2.06
C LYS A 48 -17.82 -1.48 -2.02
N GLN A 49 -17.75 -2.56 -1.25
CA GLN A 49 -18.87 -3.49 -1.10
C GLN A 49 -20.08 -2.82 -0.43
N PHE A 50 -19.87 -2.02 0.62
CA PHE A 50 -20.94 -1.25 1.25
C PHE A 50 -21.54 -0.20 0.31
N GLN A 51 -20.71 0.54 -0.42
CA GLN A 51 -21.18 1.53 -1.41
C GLN A 51 -21.95 0.87 -2.56
N ALA A 52 -21.47 -0.26 -3.07
CA ALA A 52 -22.14 -1.05 -4.09
C ALA A 52 -23.50 -1.59 -3.61
N PHE A 53 -23.55 -2.08 -2.37
CA PHE A 53 -24.80 -2.54 -1.75
C PHE A 53 -25.82 -1.41 -1.64
N ALA A 54 -25.40 -0.21 -1.20
CA ALA A 54 -26.28 0.95 -1.14
C ALA A 54 -26.85 1.33 -2.52
N ILE A 55 -26.03 1.28 -3.57
CA ILE A 55 -26.48 1.56 -4.95
C ILE A 55 -27.50 0.52 -5.42
N VAL A 56 -27.29 -0.76 -5.12
CA VAL A 56 -28.24 -1.83 -5.47
C VAL A 56 -29.58 -1.61 -4.75
N LEU A 57 -29.54 -1.24 -3.47
CA LEU A 57 -30.74 -0.99 -2.67
C LEU A 57 -31.54 0.21 -3.21
N VAL A 58 -30.85 1.29 -3.55
CA VAL A 58 -31.46 2.46 -4.21
C VAL A 58 -32.03 2.08 -5.57
N SER A 59 -31.28 1.32 -6.38
CA SER A 59 -31.72 0.87 -7.70
C SER A 59 -33.01 0.04 -7.62
N PHE A 60 -33.13 -0.82 -6.60
CA PHE A 60 -34.32 -1.66 -6.39
C PHE A 60 -35.59 -0.83 -6.18
N MET A 61 -35.51 0.30 -5.46
CA MET A 61 -36.66 1.19 -5.25
C MET A 61 -37.21 1.81 -6.55
N PHE A 62 -36.39 1.89 -7.60
CA PHE A 62 -36.81 2.41 -8.91
C PHE A 62 -37.31 1.32 -9.85
N ILE A 63 -37.08 0.04 -9.55
CA ILE A 63 -37.61 -1.08 -10.35
C ILE A 63 -39.13 -1.11 -10.26
N ASP A 64 -39.70 -0.96 -9.05
CA ASP A 64 -41.16 -0.95 -8.85
C ASP A 64 -41.83 0.19 -9.63
N GLN A 65 -41.21 1.38 -9.68
CA GLN A 65 -41.69 2.51 -10.49
C GLN A 65 -41.64 2.22 -12.00
N LEU A 66 -40.63 1.49 -12.46
CA LEU A 66 -40.47 1.12 -13.86
C LEU A 66 -41.49 0.06 -14.31
N VAL A 67 -41.82 -0.87 -13.41
CA VAL A 67 -42.83 -1.91 -13.65
C VAL A 67 -44.23 -1.32 -13.67
N ALA A 68 -44.52 -0.35 -12.78
CA ALA A 68 -45.81 0.32 -12.72
C ALA A 68 -46.06 1.24 -13.93
N ASP A 69 -45.08 2.05 -14.35
CA ASP A 69 -45.19 3.00 -15.46
C ASP A 69 -43.94 2.97 -16.37
N PRO A 70 -43.86 2.05 -17.35
CA PRO A 70 -42.66 1.86 -18.18
C PRO A 70 -42.38 3.02 -19.15
N THR A 71 -43.34 3.90 -19.39
CA THR A 71 -43.19 5.10 -20.22
C THR A 71 -42.48 6.26 -19.52
N ARG A 72 -42.24 6.15 -18.20
CA ARG A 72 -41.54 7.18 -17.43
C ARG A 72 -40.04 7.13 -17.70
N ILE A 73 -39.57 8.02 -18.59
CA ILE A 73 -38.15 8.20 -18.95
C ILE A 73 -37.26 8.40 -17.71
N LEU A 74 -37.78 9.06 -16.66
CA LEU A 74 -37.03 9.35 -15.44
C LEU A 74 -36.48 8.08 -14.75
N GLY A 75 -37.24 6.98 -14.73
CA GLY A 75 -36.78 5.74 -14.10
C GLY A 75 -35.62 5.10 -14.85
N TRP A 76 -35.66 5.11 -16.19
CA TRP A 76 -34.57 4.64 -17.04
C TRP A 76 -33.30 5.47 -16.87
N VAL A 77 -33.44 6.80 -16.77
CA VAL A 77 -32.30 7.71 -16.52
C VAL A 77 -31.67 7.44 -15.16
N MET A 78 -32.46 7.26 -14.10
CA MET A 78 -31.95 6.96 -12.76
C MET A 78 -31.23 5.60 -12.71
N LEU A 79 -31.75 4.59 -13.40
CA LEU A 79 -31.15 3.26 -13.45
C LEU A 79 -29.83 3.29 -14.22
N ALA A 80 -29.78 4.03 -15.35
CA ALA A 80 -28.54 4.27 -16.09
C ALA A 80 -27.49 5.02 -15.26
N LEU A 81 -27.93 6.01 -14.46
CA LEU A 81 -27.05 6.77 -13.56
C LEU A 81 -26.49 5.88 -12.45
N CYS A 82 -27.31 5.02 -11.84
CA CYS A 82 -26.87 4.03 -10.85
C CYS A 82 -25.83 3.07 -11.44
N ALA A 83 -26.06 2.57 -12.66
CA ALA A 83 -25.10 1.71 -13.36
C ALA A 83 -23.78 2.46 -13.65
N GLY A 84 -23.85 3.73 -14.02
CA GLY A 84 -22.69 4.59 -14.23
C GLY A 84 -21.85 4.76 -12.96
N VAL A 85 -22.49 5.11 -11.83
CA VAL A 85 -21.81 5.25 -10.53
C VAL A 85 -21.21 3.92 -10.08
N PHE A 86 -21.93 2.80 -10.28
CA PHE A 86 -21.41 1.47 -9.97
C PHE A 86 -20.13 1.15 -10.75
N ALA A 87 -20.13 1.40 -12.06
CA ALA A 87 -18.94 1.21 -12.90
C ALA A 87 -17.78 2.13 -12.47
N PHE A 88 -18.10 3.36 -12.06
CA PHE A 88 -17.12 4.33 -11.59
C PHE A 88 -16.43 3.87 -10.30
N ILE A 89 -17.18 3.40 -9.29
CA ILE A 89 -16.63 2.90 -8.01
C ILE A 89 -15.61 1.78 -8.22
N TRP A 90 -15.83 0.92 -9.21
CA TRP A 90 -14.93 -0.18 -9.52
C TRP A 90 -13.69 0.25 -10.32
N LYS A 91 -13.87 1.05 -11.37
CA LYS A 91 -12.77 1.41 -12.29
C LYS A 91 -11.91 2.57 -11.83
N TYR A 92 -12.49 3.57 -11.15
CA TYR A 92 -11.79 4.77 -10.71
C TYR A 92 -10.53 4.52 -9.84
N PRO A 93 -10.53 3.64 -8.82
CA PRO A 93 -9.36 3.45 -7.97
C PRO A 93 -8.18 2.80 -8.70
N ALA A 94 -8.45 1.82 -9.58
CA ALA A 94 -7.40 1.21 -10.39
C ALA A 94 -6.78 2.25 -11.35
N TYR A 95 -7.61 3.09 -11.97
CA TYR A 95 -7.16 4.20 -12.80
C TYR A 95 -6.28 5.20 -12.02
N MET A 96 -6.72 5.60 -10.82
CA MET A 96 -5.97 6.52 -9.98
C MET A 96 -4.65 5.92 -9.49
N ASN A 97 -4.62 4.65 -9.12
CA ASN A 97 -3.39 3.97 -8.71
C ASN A 97 -2.37 3.93 -9.85
N ARG A 98 -2.80 3.57 -11.06
CA ARG A 98 -1.93 3.58 -12.25
C ARG A 98 -1.38 4.98 -12.53
N LYS A 99 -2.23 6.01 -12.46
CA LYS A 99 -1.80 7.41 -12.66
C LYS A 99 -0.78 7.85 -11.60
N LEU A 100 -1.01 7.51 -10.33
CA LEU A 100 -0.08 7.81 -9.24
C LEU A 100 1.26 7.08 -9.40
N ALA A 101 1.22 5.81 -9.78
CA ALA A 101 2.42 4.99 -10.00
C ALA A 101 3.28 5.55 -11.16
N VAL A 102 2.65 5.90 -12.28
CA VAL A 102 3.34 6.50 -13.43
C VAL A 102 3.95 7.85 -13.05
N ASN A 103 3.19 8.72 -12.40
CA ASN A 103 3.68 10.04 -11.97
C ASN A 103 4.86 9.90 -11.02
N LYS A 104 4.78 9.02 -10.01
CA LYS A 104 5.87 8.79 -9.06
C LYS A 104 7.14 8.24 -9.74
N ALA A 105 7.00 7.26 -10.63
CA ALA A 105 8.12 6.70 -11.36
C ALA A 105 8.81 7.74 -12.26
N GLN A 106 8.04 8.70 -12.80
CA GLN A 106 8.59 9.80 -13.60
C GLN A 106 9.25 10.89 -12.75
N SER A 107 8.68 11.23 -11.58
CA SER A 107 9.20 12.29 -10.71
C SER A 107 10.41 11.87 -9.87
N ALA A 108 10.53 10.58 -9.57
CA ALA A 108 11.63 10.01 -8.78
C ALA A 108 12.03 8.65 -9.38
N PRO A 109 12.85 8.64 -10.45
CA PRO A 109 13.26 7.40 -11.11
C PRO A 109 14.22 6.56 -10.25
N GLU A 110 14.99 7.22 -9.37
CA GLU A 110 15.98 6.59 -8.50
C GLU A 110 15.70 6.95 -7.04
N TYR A 111 15.78 5.93 -6.18
CA TYR A 111 15.64 6.04 -4.75
C TYR A 111 16.88 5.47 -4.07
N ARG A 112 17.35 6.15 -3.05
CA ARG A 112 18.33 5.65 -2.09
C ARG A 112 17.65 5.52 -0.73
N LEU A 113 17.79 4.34 -0.13
CA LEU A 113 17.25 4.00 1.18
C LEU A 113 18.39 3.70 2.13
N VAL A 114 18.34 4.29 3.32
CA VAL A 114 19.17 3.88 4.45
C VAL A 114 18.25 3.38 5.55
N ILE A 115 18.31 2.08 5.83
CA ILE A 115 17.42 1.42 6.79
C ILE A 115 18.16 1.30 8.12
N TYR A 116 17.63 1.96 9.14
CA TYR A 116 18.08 1.89 10.53
C TYR A 116 17.15 0.99 11.35
N PRO A 117 17.59 0.57 12.56
CA PRO A 117 16.76 -0.24 13.46
C PRO A 117 15.44 0.43 13.90
N GLY A 118 15.32 1.76 13.80
CA GLY A 118 14.13 2.52 14.24
C GLY A 118 13.53 3.46 13.18
N SER A 119 14.19 3.64 12.03
CA SER A 119 13.72 4.53 10.97
C SER A 119 14.29 4.16 9.60
N ILE A 120 13.68 4.70 8.55
CA ILE A 120 14.16 4.59 7.18
C ILE A 120 14.35 5.99 6.63
N HIS A 121 15.57 6.30 6.22
CA HIS A 121 15.85 7.52 5.49
C HIS A 121 15.70 7.24 3.99
N VAL A 122 14.88 8.05 3.35
CA VAL A 122 14.59 7.97 1.92
C VAL A 122 15.15 9.21 1.26
N GLU A 123 16.00 9.01 0.26
CA GLU A 123 16.46 10.06 -0.64
C GLU A 123 15.96 9.76 -2.04
N ALA A 124 15.25 10.72 -2.63
CA ALA A 124 14.75 10.65 -3.99
C ALA A 124 15.09 11.94 -4.73
N SER A 125 15.02 11.92 -6.06
CA SER A 125 15.31 13.07 -6.92
C SER A 125 14.47 14.32 -6.58
N GLY A 126 13.30 14.13 -5.93
CA GLY A 126 12.39 15.19 -5.50
C GLY A 126 12.53 15.64 -4.04
N GLY A 127 13.46 15.08 -3.27
CA GLY A 127 13.70 15.42 -1.86
C GLY A 127 14.00 14.22 -0.98
N SER A 128 14.42 14.48 0.27
CA SER A 128 14.67 13.48 1.29
C SER A 128 13.63 13.55 2.41
N TYR A 129 13.29 12.39 2.98
CA TYR A 129 12.40 12.29 4.13
C TYR A 129 12.75 11.07 4.98
N GLU A 130 12.41 11.15 6.27
CA GLU A 130 12.58 10.04 7.21
C GLU A 130 11.22 9.41 7.53
N VAL A 131 11.21 8.09 7.63
CA VAL A 131 10.06 7.29 8.06
C VAL A 131 10.44 6.58 9.36
N THR A 132 10.00 7.13 10.48
CA THR A 132 10.16 6.49 11.81
C THR A 132 9.17 5.33 11.96
N TYR A 133 9.57 4.24 12.63
CA TYR A 133 8.70 3.10 12.92
C TYR A 133 7.68 3.46 14.01
N GLU A 134 6.61 4.15 13.60
CA GLU A 134 5.48 4.52 14.46
C GLU A 134 4.25 3.63 14.18
N PRO A 135 3.30 3.54 15.13
CA PRO A 135 2.02 2.89 14.90
C PRO A 135 1.30 3.39 13.64
N GLY A 136 1.23 2.54 12.61
CA GLY A 136 0.64 2.86 11.31
C GLY A 136 1.55 2.64 10.11
N VAL A 137 2.84 2.38 10.34
CA VAL A 137 3.79 1.97 9.29
C VAL A 137 3.74 0.46 9.12
N PHE A 138 3.48 -0.04 7.92
CA PHE A 138 3.43 -1.49 7.68
C PHE A 138 4.45 -1.90 6.63
N ALA A 139 5.17 -2.98 6.89
CA ALA A 139 6.02 -3.63 5.90
C ALA A 139 5.39 -4.94 5.45
N TYR A 140 5.20 -5.10 4.15
CA TYR A 140 4.69 -6.30 3.53
C TYR A 140 5.77 -6.98 2.71
N GLN A 141 6.19 -8.17 3.14
CA GLN A 141 7.08 -9.02 2.35
C GLN A 141 6.25 -9.75 1.29
N CYS A 142 6.40 -9.36 0.02
CA CYS A 142 5.74 -9.97 -1.13
C CYS A 142 6.74 -10.80 -1.96
N PRO A 143 6.29 -11.70 -2.84
CA PRO A 143 7.19 -12.43 -3.73
C PRO A 143 7.98 -11.47 -4.64
N GLY A 144 9.31 -11.44 -4.49
CA GLY A 144 10.21 -10.61 -5.30
C GLY A 144 10.19 -9.12 -4.99
N ARG A 145 9.43 -8.66 -3.98
CA ARG A 145 9.27 -7.24 -3.63
C ARG A 145 9.02 -7.06 -2.14
N LEU A 146 9.48 -5.94 -1.60
CA LEU A 146 9.17 -5.49 -0.26
C LEU A 146 8.42 -4.18 -0.35
N VAL A 147 7.21 -4.12 0.21
CA VAL A 147 6.37 -2.93 0.19
C VAL A 147 6.36 -2.33 1.58
N ILE A 148 6.91 -1.14 1.74
CA ILE A 148 6.87 -0.40 3.00
C ILE A 148 5.87 0.73 2.84
N ASN A 149 4.92 0.78 3.76
CA ASN A 149 3.73 1.57 3.64
C ASN A 149 3.52 2.45 4.86
N TYR A 150 3.66 3.76 4.65
CA TYR A 150 3.29 4.79 5.63
C TYR A 150 1.93 5.39 5.28
N ASP A 151 1.80 5.89 4.05
CA ASP A 151 0.55 6.38 3.48
C ASP A 151 0.53 6.14 1.96
N LYS A 152 -0.61 6.39 1.31
CA LYS A 152 -0.76 6.13 -0.14
C LYS A 152 0.20 6.96 -1.00
N THR A 153 0.64 8.12 -0.52
CA THR A 153 1.61 9.02 -1.18
C THR A 153 3.06 8.76 -0.78
N ARG A 154 3.32 8.06 0.33
CA ARG A 154 4.64 7.70 0.88
C ARG A 154 4.83 6.17 0.92
N LEU A 155 4.32 5.51 -0.10
CA LEU A 155 4.55 4.09 -0.33
C LEU A 155 5.89 3.87 -1.05
N LEU A 156 6.70 2.97 -0.48
CA LEU A 156 7.99 2.52 -1.00
C LEU A 156 7.87 1.07 -1.46
N VAL A 157 8.45 0.75 -2.62
CA VAL A 157 8.52 -0.62 -3.13
C VAL A 157 9.96 -0.91 -3.50
N LEU A 158 10.59 -1.80 -2.74
CA LEU A 158 11.95 -2.26 -2.99
C LEU A 158 11.89 -3.60 -3.76
N PRO A 159 12.35 -3.64 -5.01
CA PRO A 159 12.35 -4.86 -5.81
C PRO A 159 13.59 -5.71 -5.47
N GLN A 160 13.37 -7.00 -5.18
CA GLN A 160 14.43 -7.91 -4.71
C GLN A 160 15.57 -8.09 -5.72
N ASN A 161 15.27 -8.00 -7.01
CA ASN A 161 16.25 -8.21 -8.09
C ASN A 161 17.29 -7.09 -8.23
N GLN A 162 17.14 -5.98 -7.49
CA GLN A 162 18.08 -4.85 -7.48
C GLN A 162 18.90 -4.78 -6.19
N VAL A 163 18.76 -5.76 -5.29
CA VAL A 163 19.40 -5.79 -3.99
C VAL A 163 20.17 -7.08 -3.84
N ASP A 164 21.40 -7.00 -3.32
CA ASP A 164 22.20 -8.18 -3.01
C ASP A 164 21.51 -9.06 -1.97
N GLU A 165 21.69 -10.38 -2.05
CA GLU A 165 20.99 -11.35 -1.19
C GLU A 165 21.30 -11.13 0.30
N ASP A 166 22.56 -10.83 0.64
CA ASP A 166 22.99 -10.53 2.00
C ASP A 166 22.36 -9.23 2.54
N ALA A 167 22.27 -8.20 1.69
CA ALA A 167 21.62 -6.94 2.04
C ALA A 167 20.11 -7.15 2.20
N TRP A 168 19.51 -7.99 1.36
CA TRP A 168 18.08 -8.30 1.41
C TRP A 168 17.66 -9.01 2.70
N GLU A 169 18.42 -10.01 3.15
CA GLU A 169 18.14 -10.69 4.43
C GLU A 169 18.32 -9.73 5.62
N ARG A 170 19.39 -8.93 5.63
CA ARG A 170 19.60 -7.90 6.67
C ARG A 170 18.48 -6.88 6.74
N ILE A 171 17.96 -6.43 5.60
CA ILE A 171 16.83 -5.51 5.54
C ILE A 171 15.58 -6.13 6.16
N LYS A 172 15.31 -7.42 5.87
CA LYS A 172 14.18 -8.12 6.50
C LYS A 172 14.36 -8.24 8.00
N GLU A 173 15.56 -8.56 8.47
CA GLU A 173 15.85 -8.65 9.90
C GLU A 173 15.66 -7.31 10.60
N LEU A 174 16.19 -6.22 10.03
CA LEU A 174 16.02 -4.86 10.53
C LEU A 174 14.54 -4.46 10.61
N LEU A 175 13.77 -4.75 9.56
CA LEU A 175 12.35 -4.42 9.53
C LEU A 175 11.54 -5.30 10.48
N LYS A 176 11.86 -6.59 10.61
CA LYS A 176 11.21 -7.46 11.59
C LYS A 176 11.50 -7.00 13.02
N ALA A 177 12.74 -6.61 13.31
CA ALA A 177 13.14 -6.12 14.62
C ALA A 177 12.50 -4.77 14.96
N GLY A 178 12.40 -3.86 13.98
CA GLY A 178 11.88 -2.51 14.20
C GLY A 178 10.36 -2.37 14.14
N LEU A 179 9.67 -3.16 13.31
CA LEU A 179 8.22 -3.08 13.11
C LEU A 179 7.44 -4.18 13.83
N ASP A 180 8.10 -5.24 14.31
CA ASP A 180 7.52 -6.39 15.02
C ASP A 180 6.16 -6.86 14.43
N ASP A 181 5.05 -6.56 15.09
CA ASP A 181 3.68 -6.94 14.70
C ASP A 181 3.19 -6.27 13.39
N GLN A 182 3.82 -5.17 12.99
CA GLN A 182 3.52 -4.43 11.77
C GLN A 182 4.29 -4.96 10.55
N TYR A 183 5.24 -5.88 10.75
CA TYR A 183 5.86 -6.66 9.69
C TYR A 183 4.99 -7.87 9.34
N GLN A 184 4.46 -7.91 8.12
CA GLN A 184 3.61 -9.02 7.67
C GLN A 184 4.18 -9.68 6.42
N VAL A 185 4.33 -11.01 6.50
CA VAL A 185 4.63 -11.81 5.31
C VAL A 185 3.35 -11.95 4.49
N TYR A 186 3.36 -11.34 3.31
CA TYR A 186 2.20 -11.29 2.43
C TYR A 186 2.35 -12.29 1.29
N SER A 187 1.73 -13.46 1.46
CA SER A 187 1.56 -14.42 0.36
C SER A 187 0.51 -13.89 -0.61
N ASP A 188 1.00 -13.36 -1.72
CA ASP A 188 0.29 -12.80 -2.88
C ASP A 188 -1.22 -13.17 -3.02
N PRO A 189 -2.15 -12.19 -2.94
CA PRO A 189 -3.57 -12.39 -3.24
C PRO A 189 -3.81 -12.41 -4.76
N VAL A 190 -2.89 -11.86 -5.56
CA VAL A 190 -3.10 -11.60 -7.00
C VAL A 190 -3.16 -12.90 -7.80
N LYS A 191 -2.65 -14.01 -7.24
CA LYS A 191 -2.80 -15.37 -7.81
C LYS A 191 -4.07 -16.12 -7.38
N LYS A 192 -4.91 -15.61 -6.46
CA LYS A 192 -6.17 -16.29 -6.12
C LYS A 192 -7.34 -15.80 -6.99
N LYS A 193 -7.46 -16.50 -8.13
CA LYS A 193 -8.67 -16.71 -8.96
C LYS A 193 -9.20 -15.51 -9.73
N SER A 194 -8.86 -15.44 -11.02
CA SER A 194 -9.88 -15.17 -12.03
C SER A 194 -10.82 -16.39 -12.09
N PRO A 195 -12.12 -16.29 -11.73
CA PRO A 195 -13.05 -17.40 -11.88
C PRO A 195 -13.61 -17.50 -13.31
N PHE A 196 -13.17 -16.68 -14.26
CA PHE A 196 -13.63 -16.76 -15.64
C PHE A 196 -12.51 -17.27 -16.56
N LYS A 197 -12.28 -18.57 -16.49
CA LYS A 197 -11.79 -19.33 -17.65
C LYS A 197 -13.04 -19.73 -18.44
N LYS A 198 -13.36 -18.97 -19.49
CA LYS A 198 -14.37 -19.38 -20.48
C LYS A 198 -13.85 -20.64 -21.17
N SER A 199 -14.57 -21.74 -20.98
CA SER A 199 -14.62 -22.84 -21.95
C SER A 199 -15.43 -22.43 -23.16
#